data_AF-A0A941A737-F1
#
_entry.id   AF-A0A941A737-F1
#
_cell.length_a   1.000
_cell.length_b   1.000
_cell.length_c   1.000
_cell.angle_alpha   90.00
_cell.angle_beta   90.00
_cell.angle_gamma   90.00
#
_symmetry.space_group_name_H-M   'P 1'
#
loop_
_entity.id
_entity.type
_entity.pdbx_description
1 polymer ?
#
loop_
_entity_poly.entity_id
_entity_poly.type
_entity_poly.pdbx_seq_one_letter_code
_entity_poly.pdbx_strand_id
1 'polypeptide(L)'
;MQSNASLIDMPDYSASIAAAAAAANQVYTGSKVINGSGITANPMYVKGSPGTVTVNGSAFTATGAVLADGNITINGSGVASGNSQVCFYSKNGDITINGSGIALNGVLYAPNGKIIINGSTITVNGCVVGKQVTINGSSFGVNRDDYPPTSLKGRHVKLIQ
;
A
#
# COMPACT_ATOMS: atom_id res chain seq x y z
N MET A 1 14.38 -10.51 27.64
CA MET A 1 13.11 -11.07 27.13
C MET A 1 12.50 -10.03 26.20
N GLN A 2 12.42 -10.31 24.90
CA GLN A 2 11.80 -9.42 23.93
C GLN A 2 10.28 -9.62 24.07
N SER A 3 9.53 -8.59 24.47
CA SER A 3 8.08 -8.68 24.57
C SER A 3 7.52 -8.93 23.17
N ASN A 4 6.79 -10.03 23.00
CA ASN A 4 6.02 -10.23 21.77
C ASN A 4 4.99 -9.11 21.68
N ALA A 5 4.88 -8.46 20.53
CA ALA A 5 3.83 -7.48 20.28
C ALA A 5 2.45 -8.15 20.40
N SER A 6 1.47 -7.41 20.92
CA SER A 6 0.08 -7.87 20.96
C SER A 6 -0.40 -8.27 19.57
N LEU A 7 -1.15 -9.37 19.48
CA LEU A 7 -1.83 -9.76 18.25
C LEU A 7 -2.83 -8.67 17.88
N ILE A 8 -2.66 -8.10 16.69
CA ILE A 8 -3.60 -7.16 16.11
C ILE A 8 -4.40 -7.92 15.06
N ASP A 9 -5.72 -7.87 15.18
CA ASP A 9 -6.61 -8.37 14.14
C ASP A 9 -6.30 -7.63 12.84
N MET A 10 -6.27 -8.39 11.74
CA MET A 10 -6.06 -7.89 10.39
C MET A 10 -7.35 -8.10 9.59
N PRO A 11 -8.30 -7.13 9.63
CA PRO A 11 -9.58 -7.27 8.95
C PRO A 11 -9.43 -7.39 7.43
N ASP A 12 -10.34 -8.13 6.79
CA ASP A 12 -10.38 -8.17 5.33
C ASP A 12 -11.18 -6.99 4.78
N TYR A 13 -10.49 -6.05 4.15
CA TYR A 13 -11.09 -4.90 3.45
C TYR A 13 -11.37 -5.16 1.96
N SER A 14 -11.16 -6.39 1.46
CA SER A 14 -11.11 -6.65 0.02
C SER A 14 -12.45 -6.43 -0.67
N ALA A 15 -13.56 -6.76 0.00
CA ALA A 15 -14.90 -6.60 -0.57
C ALA A 15 -15.27 -5.13 -0.85
N SER A 16 -14.98 -4.22 0.07
CA SER A 16 -15.30 -2.79 -0.10
C SER A 16 -14.43 -2.14 -1.19
N ILE A 17 -13.15 -2.51 -1.26
CA ILE A 17 -12.25 -2.03 -2.32
C ILE A 17 -12.63 -2.63 -3.68
N ALA A 18 -12.98 -3.91 -3.75
CA ALA A 18 -13.45 -4.53 -4.99
C ALA A 18 -14.73 -3.88 -5.52
N ALA A 19 -15.67 -3.53 -4.65
CA ALA A 19 -16.88 -2.79 -5.03
C ALA A 19 -16.55 -1.39 -5.57
N ALA A 20 -15.65 -0.65 -4.91
CA ALA A 20 -15.20 0.66 -5.38
C ALA A 20 -14.48 0.58 -6.74
N ALA A 21 -13.63 -0.44 -6.93
CA ALA A 21 -12.95 -0.68 -8.19
C ALA A 21 -13.92 -1.05 -9.32
N ALA A 22 -14.94 -1.86 -9.03
CA ALA A 22 -15.99 -2.21 -9.98
C ALA A 22 -16.80 -0.97 -10.40
N ALA A 23 -17.17 -0.11 -9.44
CA ALA A 23 -17.87 1.15 -9.72
C ALA A 23 -17.02 2.11 -10.58
N ALA A 24 -15.69 2.06 -10.46
CA ALA A 24 -14.75 2.82 -11.27
C ALA A 24 -14.41 2.17 -12.63
N ASN A 25 -14.95 0.98 -12.94
CA ASN A 25 -14.56 0.15 -14.09
C ASN A 25 -13.05 -0.19 -14.13
N GLN A 26 -12.44 -0.41 -12.97
CA GLN A 26 -11.01 -0.68 -12.79
C GLN A 26 -10.76 -2.10 -12.23
N VAL A 27 -11.45 -3.11 -12.78
CA VAL A 27 -11.25 -4.51 -12.41
C VAL A 27 -10.48 -5.22 -13.53
N TYR A 28 -9.35 -5.82 -13.19
CA TYR A 28 -8.46 -6.51 -14.12
C TYR A 28 -8.23 -7.95 -13.66
N THR A 29 -7.92 -8.85 -14.60
CA THR A 29 -7.56 -10.24 -14.31
C THR A 29 -6.11 -10.49 -14.71
N GLY A 30 -5.38 -11.31 -13.94
CA GLY A 30 -4.00 -11.66 -14.23
C GLY A 30 -3.02 -10.63 -13.67
N SER A 31 -2.11 -10.12 -14.49
CA SER A 31 -1.12 -9.11 -14.07
C SER A 31 -1.43 -7.75 -14.69
N LYS A 32 -1.26 -6.68 -13.91
CA LYS A 32 -1.36 -5.30 -14.39
C LYS A 32 -0.03 -4.59 -14.22
N VAL A 33 0.51 -4.06 -15.31
CA VAL A 33 1.65 -3.14 -15.29
C VAL A 33 1.14 -1.73 -15.56
N ILE A 34 1.53 -0.78 -14.72
CA ILE A 34 1.26 0.65 -14.87
C ILE A 34 2.60 1.33 -15.08
N ASN A 35 2.78 1.98 -16.24
CA ASN A 35 3.99 2.71 -16.58
C ASN A 35 3.67 4.20 -16.77
N GLY A 36 4.57 5.09 -16.36
CA GLY A 36 4.47 6.53 -16.63
C GLY A 36 4.88 7.41 -15.46
N SER A 37 4.81 8.72 -15.64
CA SER A 37 4.98 9.71 -14.56
C SER A 37 3.64 10.39 -14.25
N GLY A 38 3.43 10.85 -13.01
CA GLY A 38 2.19 11.53 -12.62
C GLY A 38 0.96 10.62 -12.63
N ILE A 39 1.14 9.34 -12.34
CA ILE A 39 0.07 8.35 -12.37
C ILE A 39 -0.96 8.68 -11.30
N THR A 40 -2.20 8.94 -11.72
CA THR A 40 -3.35 9.05 -10.81
C THR A 40 -4.19 7.79 -10.86
N ALA A 41 -4.17 6.99 -9.80
CA ALA A 41 -4.99 5.78 -9.70
C ALA A 41 -6.28 6.04 -8.93
N ASN A 42 -7.40 5.67 -9.55
CA ASN A 42 -8.69 5.42 -8.88
C ASN A 42 -8.63 4.07 -8.13
N PRO A 43 -9.64 3.73 -7.30
CA PRO A 43 -9.76 2.39 -6.76
C PRO A 43 -9.65 1.35 -7.88
N MET A 44 -8.76 0.38 -7.73
CA MET A 44 -8.50 -0.66 -8.72
C MET A 44 -8.37 -2.03 -8.04
N TYR A 45 -8.79 -3.08 -8.75
CA TYR A 45 -8.68 -4.45 -8.28
C TYR A 45 -8.10 -5.34 -9.38
N VAL A 46 -6.97 -6.00 -9.09
CA VAL A 46 -6.37 -7.02 -9.96
C VAL A 46 -6.57 -8.39 -9.33
N LYS A 47 -7.38 -9.22 -9.98
CA LYS A 47 -7.85 -10.50 -9.46
C LYS A 47 -7.27 -11.71 -10.21
N GLY A 48 -7.40 -12.88 -9.59
CA GLY A 48 -7.02 -14.17 -10.16
C GLY A 48 -5.54 -14.49 -9.94
N SER A 49 -5.05 -15.51 -10.64
CA SER A 49 -3.65 -15.92 -10.57
C SER A 49 -2.89 -15.42 -11.81
N PRO A 50 -1.80 -14.65 -11.67
CA PRO A 50 -1.12 -14.35 -10.40
C PRO A 50 -1.72 -13.14 -9.63
N GLY A 51 -2.56 -12.32 -10.26
CA GLY A 51 -3.27 -11.24 -9.57
C GLY A 51 -2.37 -10.09 -9.12
N THR A 52 -1.32 -9.77 -9.88
CA THR A 52 -0.25 -8.87 -9.45
C THR A 52 -0.35 -7.47 -10.04
N VAL A 53 0.17 -6.48 -9.30
CA VAL A 53 0.32 -5.10 -9.76
C VAL A 53 1.80 -4.74 -9.77
N THR A 54 2.28 -4.22 -10.90
CA THR A 54 3.59 -3.58 -11.00
C THR A 54 3.41 -2.13 -11.43
N VAL A 55 3.91 -1.20 -10.64
CA VAL A 55 3.94 0.24 -10.97
C VAL A 55 5.38 0.61 -11.27
N ASN A 56 5.67 1.10 -12.49
CA ASN A 56 6.97 1.64 -12.86
C ASN A 56 6.82 3.11 -13.22
N GLY A 57 7.39 4.01 -12.43
CA GLY A 57 7.16 5.44 -12.65
C GLY A 57 7.67 6.34 -11.56
N SER A 58 7.74 7.63 -11.83
CA SER A 58 8.03 8.67 -10.82
C SER A 58 6.77 9.48 -10.52
N ALA A 59 6.66 10.00 -9.29
CA ALA A 59 5.51 10.81 -8.85
C ALA A 59 4.16 10.11 -9.03
N PHE A 60 4.02 8.91 -8.47
CA PHE A 60 2.73 8.21 -8.42
C PHE A 60 1.83 8.87 -7.37
N THR A 61 0.69 9.42 -7.76
CA THR A 61 -0.28 10.07 -6.85
C THR A 61 -1.62 9.37 -6.95
N ALA A 62 -1.92 8.38 -6.11
CA ALA A 62 -3.23 7.73 -6.13
C ALA A 62 -4.17 8.29 -5.08
N THR A 63 -5.46 8.29 -5.41
CA THR A 63 -6.55 8.55 -4.48
C THR A 63 -7.46 7.32 -4.43
N GLY A 64 -7.54 6.68 -3.26
CA GLY A 64 -8.30 5.43 -3.07
C GLY A 64 -7.41 4.23 -2.83
N ALA A 65 -7.77 3.06 -3.37
CA ALA A 65 -7.14 1.79 -3.01
C ALA A 65 -6.77 0.92 -4.23
N VAL A 66 -5.56 0.39 -4.23
CA VAL A 66 -5.05 -0.61 -5.16
C VAL A 66 -5.10 -1.97 -4.46
N LEU A 67 -6.05 -2.82 -4.84
CA LEU A 67 -6.17 -4.20 -4.37
C LEU A 67 -5.58 -5.17 -5.39
N ALA A 68 -4.75 -6.09 -4.92
CA ALA A 68 -4.20 -7.19 -5.70
C ALA A 68 -4.42 -8.52 -4.97
N ASP A 69 -4.85 -9.57 -5.67
CA ASP A 69 -4.93 -10.91 -5.09
C ASP A 69 -3.52 -11.45 -4.74
N GLY A 70 -2.52 -11.07 -5.54
CA GLY A 70 -1.10 -11.37 -5.35
C GLY A 70 -0.26 -10.14 -5.04
N ASN A 71 1.00 -10.17 -5.46
CA ASN A 71 2.00 -9.16 -5.10
C ASN A 71 1.73 -7.77 -5.70
N ILE A 72 2.16 -6.74 -4.96
CA ILE A 72 2.26 -5.36 -5.45
C ILE A 72 3.73 -4.94 -5.43
N THR A 73 4.25 -4.54 -6.60
CA THR A 73 5.61 -4.02 -6.73
C THR A 73 5.57 -2.59 -7.25
N ILE A 74 6.22 -1.66 -6.57
CA ILE A 74 6.32 -0.25 -6.96
C ILE A 74 7.79 0.08 -7.18
N ASN A 75 8.16 0.43 -8.42
CA ASN A 75 9.50 0.85 -8.81
C ASN A 75 9.45 2.32 -9.22
N GLY A 76 10.00 3.22 -8.39
CA GLY A 76 9.83 4.64 -8.60
C GLY A 76 10.37 5.55 -7.50
N SER A 77 10.80 6.75 -7.89
CA SER A 77 11.07 7.84 -6.94
C SER A 77 9.80 8.69 -6.70
N GLY A 78 9.62 9.17 -5.46
CA GLY A 78 8.47 10.03 -5.11
C GLY A 78 7.12 9.32 -5.15
N VAL A 79 7.03 8.10 -4.64
CA VAL A 79 5.75 7.36 -4.53
C VAL A 79 4.85 8.04 -3.50
N ALA A 80 3.65 8.47 -3.93
CA ALA A 80 2.57 9.07 -3.15
C ALA A 80 2.91 10.38 -2.42
N SER A 81 3.73 11.23 -3.03
CA SER A 81 4.02 12.56 -2.55
C SER A 81 2.82 13.52 -2.70
N GLY A 82 2.63 14.41 -1.72
CA GLY A 82 1.53 15.38 -1.69
C GLY A 82 0.40 15.03 -0.70
N ASN A 83 -0.78 15.62 -0.85
CA ASN A 83 -1.91 15.43 0.09
C ASN A 83 -2.81 14.22 -0.25
N SER A 84 -2.50 13.48 -1.32
CA SER A 84 -3.29 12.33 -1.76
C SER A 84 -2.99 11.09 -0.93
N GLN A 85 -4.03 10.43 -0.41
CA GLN A 85 -3.90 9.19 0.35
C GLN A 85 -4.18 7.97 -0.52
N VAL A 86 -3.26 7.01 -0.51
CA VAL A 86 -3.39 5.72 -1.20
C VAL A 86 -3.39 4.56 -0.21
N CYS A 87 -4.21 3.54 -0.47
CA CYS A 87 -4.05 2.23 0.14
C CYS A 87 -3.52 1.23 -0.89
N PHE A 88 -2.40 0.59 -0.61
CA PHE A 88 -1.96 -0.60 -1.34
C PHE A 88 -2.30 -1.82 -0.51
N TYR A 89 -3.16 -2.69 -1.04
CA TYR A 89 -3.59 -3.92 -0.38
C TYR A 89 -3.21 -5.14 -1.23
N SER A 90 -2.20 -5.88 -0.79
CA SER A 90 -1.93 -7.23 -1.29
C SER A 90 -2.65 -8.26 -0.41
N LYS A 91 -3.64 -8.97 -0.98
CA LYS A 91 -4.50 -9.88 -0.23
C LYS A 91 -3.74 -11.10 0.27
N ASN A 92 -2.99 -11.75 -0.62
CA ASN A 92 -2.27 -13.00 -0.33
C ASN A 92 -0.77 -12.92 -0.65
N GLY A 93 -0.29 -11.77 -1.11
CA GLY A 93 1.08 -11.57 -1.53
C GLY A 93 1.83 -10.53 -0.72
N ASP A 94 3.00 -10.18 -1.24
CA ASP A 94 3.88 -9.19 -0.66
C ASP A 94 3.68 -7.81 -1.30
N ILE A 95 4.06 -6.76 -0.57
CA ILE A 95 4.23 -5.41 -1.09
C ILE A 95 5.72 -5.08 -1.11
N THR A 96 6.25 -4.70 -2.26
CA THR A 96 7.64 -4.24 -2.40
C THR A 96 7.67 -2.84 -3.01
N ILE A 97 8.37 -1.90 -2.37
CA ILE A 97 8.60 -0.55 -2.88
C ILE A 97 10.10 -0.36 -3.08
N ASN A 98 10.51 0.02 -4.28
CA ASN A 98 11.90 0.28 -4.65
C ASN A 98 12.01 1.71 -5.19
N GLY A 99 12.85 2.55 -4.58
CA GLY A 99 12.99 3.94 -5.00
C GLY A 99 14.01 4.74 -4.21
N SER A 100 14.14 6.01 -4.53
CA SER A 100 14.85 7.00 -3.72
C SER A 100 13.91 8.16 -3.40
N GLY A 101 14.07 8.78 -2.22
CA GLY A 101 13.16 9.84 -1.76
C GLY A 101 11.70 9.39 -1.70
N ILE A 102 11.43 8.27 -1.05
CA ILE A 102 10.07 7.72 -0.89
C ILE A 102 9.35 8.57 0.16
N ALA A 103 8.18 9.13 -0.20
CA ALA A 103 7.34 9.91 0.68
C ALA A 103 5.89 9.43 0.54
N LEU A 104 5.56 8.33 1.24
CA LEU A 104 4.26 7.68 1.15
C LEU A 104 3.27 8.31 2.12
N ASN A 105 2.16 8.83 1.59
CA ASN A 105 0.99 9.21 2.40
C ASN A 105 -0.11 8.15 2.21
N GLY A 106 -0.40 7.36 3.24
CA GLY A 106 -1.46 6.34 3.18
C GLY A 106 -1.18 5.02 3.91
N VAL A 107 -1.68 3.92 3.34
CA VAL A 107 -1.71 2.61 3.97
C VAL A 107 -1.04 1.55 3.09
N LEU A 108 -0.10 0.81 3.66
CA LEU A 108 0.39 -0.45 3.10
C LEU A 108 -0.20 -1.60 3.90
N TYR A 109 -0.95 -2.48 3.25
CA TYR A 109 -1.68 -3.56 3.88
C TYR A 109 -1.38 -4.89 3.18
N ALA A 110 -0.61 -5.76 3.83
CA ALA A 110 -0.28 -7.10 3.35
C ALA A 110 -0.49 -8.11 4.48
N PRO A 111 -1.75 -8.37 4.90
CA PRO A 111 -2.05 -9.08 6.14
C PRO A 111 -1.49 -10.51 6.18
N ASN A 112 -1.34 -11.13 5.01
CA ASN A 112 -0.78 -12.48 4.87
C ASN A 112 0.67 -12.49 4.36
N GLY A 113 1.23 -11.33 4.00
CA GLY A 113 2.51 -11.19 3.33
C GLY A 113 3.48 -10.23 4.01
N LYS A 114 4.59 -10.01 3.35
CA LYS A 114 5.66 -9.11 3.79
C LYS A 114 5.53 -7.76 3.12
N ILE A 115 5.99 -6.72 3.81
CA ILE A 115 6.17 -5.39 3.25
C ILE A 115 7.65 -5.08 3.25
N ILE A 116 8.21 -4.78 2.08
CA ILE A 116 9.62 -4.44 1.90
C ILE A 116 9.69 -3.05 1.28
N ILE A 117 10.37 -2.12 1.95
CA ILE A 117 10.59 -0.76 1.44
C ILE A 117 12.09 -0.54 1.29
N ASN A 118 12.55 -0.36 0.06
CA ASN A 118 13.95 -0.14 -0.29
C ASN A 118 14.13 1.29 -0.83
N GLY A 119 14.93 2.11 -0.13
CA GLY A 119 15.29 3.43 -0.61
C GLY A 119 16.18 4.26 0.31
N SER A 120 16.88 5.25 -0.23
CA SER A 120 17.86 6.06 0.53
C SER A 120 17.23 6.90 1.65
N THR A 121 16.12 7.57 1.34
CA THR A 121 15.31 8.36 2.28
C THR A 121 13.87 7.90 2.19
N ILE A 122 13.29 7.50 3.32
CA ILE A 122 11.95 6.93 3.40
C ILE A 122 11.13 7.68 4.44
N THR A 123 10.02 8.26 4.04
CA THR A 123 9.01 8.83 4.94
C THR A 123 7.67 8.15 4.66
N VAL A 124 7.06 7.57 5.69
CA VAL A 124 5.69 7.05 5.62
C VAL A 124 4.82 7.83 6.58
N ASN A 125 3.85 8.57 6.06
CA ASN A 125 2.80 9.22 6.83
C ASN A 125 1.53 8.35 6.71
N GLY A 126 1.25 7.55 7.75
CA GLY A 126 0.09 6.67 7.78
C GLY A 126 0.37 5.33 8.47
N CYS A 127 -0.03 4.22 7.84
CA CYS A 127 -0.02 2.90 8.47
C CYS A 127 0.63 1.83 7.58
N VAL A 128 1.46 0.99 8.18
CA VAL A 128 2.11 -0.15 7.53
C VAL A 128 1.77 -1.41 8.32
N VAL A 129 0.99 -2.31 7.73
CA VAL A 129 0.55 -3.56 8.37
C VAL A 129 0.85 -4.72 7.44
N GLY A 130 1.74 -5.60 7.88
CA GLY A 130 1.95 -6.87 7.22
C GLY A 130 2.47 -7.90 8.23
N LYS A 131 2.52 -9.17 7.80
CA LYS A 131 3.06 -10.26 8.63
C LYS A 131 4.52 -10.02 9.02
N GLN A 132 5.26 -9.33 8.15
CA GLN A 132 6.60 -8.84 8.41
C GLN A 132 6.80 -7.51 7.67
N VAL A 133 7.47 -6.55 8.30
CA VAL A 133 7.84 -5.28 7.68
C VAL A 133 9.36 -5.14 7.72
N THR A 134 9.98 -4.89 6.56
CA THR A 134 11.41 -4.64 6.40
C THR A 134 11.61 -3.30 5.70
N ILE A 135 12.37 -2.41 6.32
CA ILE A 135 12.69 -1.09 5.77
C ILE A 135 14.21 -1.01 5.60
N ASN A 136 14.66 -0.90 4.35
CA ASN A 136 16.05 -0.80 3.97
C ASN A 136 16.31 0.63 3.46
N GLY A 137 16.83 1.48 4.33
CA GLY A 137 17.19 2.85 3.95
C GLY A 137 18.22 3.49 4.87
N SER A 138 18.90 4.50 4.34
CA SER A 138 19.90 5.27 5.10
C SER A 138 19.24 6.20 6.12
N SER A 139 18.03 6.66 5.82
CA SER A 139 17.18 7.43 6.72
C SER A 139 15.72 6.99 6.55
N PHE A 140 15.04 6.75 7.66
CA PHE A 140 13.61 6.41 7.63
C PHE A 140 12.83 7.11 8.76
N GLY A 141 11.60 7.49 8.46
CA GLY A 141 10.62 8.00 9.42
C GLY A 141 9.23 7.43 9.14
N VAL A 142 8.54 6.97 10.18
CA VAL A 142 7.14 6.56 10.11
C VAL A 142 6.36 7.48 11.04
N ASN A 143 5.60 8.39 10.45
CA ASN A 143 4.73 9.29 11.17
C ASN A 143 3.34 8.69 11.17
N ARG A 144 2.76 8.50 12.36
CA ARG A 144 1.33 8.26 12.47
C ARG A 144 0.65 9.60 12.17
N ASP A 145 0.21 9.77 10.94
CA ASP A 145 -0.72 10.85 10.65
C ASP A 145 -2.04 10.49 11.35
N ASP A 146 -2.51 11.33 12.27
CA ASP A 146 -3.84 11.20 12.91
C ASP A 146 -4.99 11.40 11.89
N TYR A 147 -4.65 11.48 10.60
CA TYR A 147 -5.59 11.54 9.51
C TYR A 147 -6.29 10.18 9.36
N PRO A 148 -7.62 10.10 9.45
CA PRO A 148 -8.32 8.87 9.11
C PRO A 148 -7.95 8.52 7.66
N PRO A 149 -7.37 7.35 7.35
CA PRO A 149 -7.15 6.96 5.97
C PRO A 149 -8.50 6.94 5.24
N THR A 150 -8.78 8.01 4.50
CA THR A 150 -10.00 8.15 3.69
C THR A 150 -10.01 7.13 2.54
N SER A 151 -8.83 6.58 2.23
CA SER A 151 -8.60 5.47 1.31
C SER A 151 -9.17 4.13 1.78
N LEU A 152 -9.42 3.95 3.09
CA LEU A 152 -10.06 2.77 3.68
C LEU A 152 -11.28 3.20 4.50
N LYS A 153 -12.48 3.06 3.91
CA LYS A 153 -13.71 3.39 4.64
C LYS A 153 -14.02 2.29 5.68
N GLY A 154 -13.96 2.66 6.96
CA GLY A 154 -14.55 1.91 8.06
C GLY A 154 -13.53 1.34 9.06
N ARG A 155 -13.56 1.92 10.27
CA ARG A 155 -12.96 1.45 11.56
C ARG A 155 -11.43 1.40 11.62
N HIS A 156 -10.88 2.24 12.50
CA HIS A 156 -9.45 2.31 12.80
C HIS A 156 -9.11 1.44 14.03
N VAL A 157 -8.08 0.60 13.92
CA VAL A 157 -7.47 -0.06 15.08
C VAL A 157 -6.45 0.88 15.71
N LYS A 158 -6.59 1.15 17.00
CA LYS A 158 -5.65 1.96 17.80
C LYS A 158 -4.66 1.01 18.48
N LEU A 159 -3.37 1.16 18.17
CA LEU A 159 -2.32 0.74 19.10
C LEU A 159 -2.42 1.63 20.35
N ILE A 160 -2.69 1.00 21.48
CA ILE A 160 -2.62 1.62 22.81
C ILE A 160 -1.22 1.27 23.34
N GLN A 161 -0.40 2.28 23.60
CA GLN A 161 0.80 2.15 24.43
C GLN A 161 0.40 2.32 25.89
#